data_AF-A0A353DL79-F1
#
_entry.id   AF-A0A353DL79-F1
#
_cell.length_a   1.000
_cell.length_b   1.000
_cell.length_c   1.000
_cell.angle_alpha   90.00
_cell.angle_beta   90.00
_cell.angle_gamma   90.00
#
_symmetry.space_group_name_H-M   'P 1'
#
loop_
_entity.id
_entity.type
_entity.pdbx_description
1 polymer ?
#
loop_
_entity_poly.entity_id
_entity_poly.type
_entity_poly.pdbx_seq_one_letter_code
_entity_poly.pdbx_strand_id
1 'polypeptide(L)' 'MSKNKSDVISLFGSNVFNDKARKEFLSNEAYLALKEAIEERKELDHSYADEIATGMLKWALSKGATHYTHWFQPMTG' A
#
# COMPACT_ATOMS: atom_id res chain seq x y z
N MET A 1 -4.11 25.30 -18.43
CA MET A 1 -3.30 24.14 -18.85
C MET A 1 -4.26 22.99 -19.12
N SER A 2 -4.41 22.57 -20.38
CA SER A 2 -5.32 21.49 -20.77
C SER A 2 -4.75 20.15 -20.30
N LYS A 3 -5.40 19.46 -19.36
CA LYS A 3 -4.98 18.12 -18.90
C LYS A 3 -5.34 17.10 -19.98
N ASN A 4 -4.35 16.45 -20.58
CA ASN A 4 -4.59 15.38 -21.55
C ASN A 4 -5.16 14.14 -20.85
N LYS A 5 -6.06 13.41 -21.53
CA LYS A 5 -6.71 12.20 -21.00
C LYS A 5 -5.71 11.10 -20.60
N SER A 6 -4.55 11.05 -21.26
CA SER A 6 -3.41 10.17 -20.91
C SER A 6 -2.85 10.43 -19.52
N ASP A 7 -2.82 11.69 -19.09
CA ASP A 7 -2.18 12.11 -17.84
C ASP A 7 -3.04 11.74 -16.64
N VAL A 8 -4.36 11.68 -16.83
CA VAL A 8 -5.29 11.23 -15.79
C VAL A 8 -5.08 9.75 -15.50
N ILE A 9 -4.86 8.94 -16.53
CA ILE A 9 -4.62 7.49 -16.39
C ILE A 9 -3.29 7.24 -15.66
N SER A 10 -2.25 8.01 -15.96
CA SER A 10 -0.94 7.85 -15.31
C SER A 10 -0.94 8.32 -13.85
N LEU A 11 -1.74 9.34 -13.51
CA LEU A 11 -1.88 9.83 -12.14
C LEU A 11 -2.76 8.93 -11.26
N PHE A 12 -3.74 8.25 -11.84
CA PHE A 12 -4.67 7.40 -11.09
C PHE A 12 -3.94 6.28 -10.32
N GLY A 13 -4.17 6.20 -9.00
CA GLY A 13 -3.57 5.17 -8.16
C GLY A 13 -2.03 5.24 -8.01
N SER A 14 -1.39 6.31 -8.51
CA SER A 14 0.07 6.46 -8.53
C SER A 14 0.71 6.61 -7.14
N ASN A 15 -0.07 7.06 -6.15
CA ASN A 15 0.32 7.23 -4.74
C ASN A 15 -0.47 6.27 -3.82
N VAL A 16 -0.80 5.08 -4.31
CA VAL A 16 -1.44 4.01 -3.54
C VAL A 16 -0.52 2.80 -3.55
N PHE A 17 -0.34 2.15 -2.39
CA PHE A 17 0.41 0.90 -2.27
C PHE A 17 -0.43 -0.27 -2.81
N ASN A 18 -0.64 -0.26 -4.12
CA ASN A 18 -1.52 -1.16 -4.86
C ASN A 18 -0.85 -2.51 -5.16
N ASP A 19 -1.54 -3.39 -5.89
CA ASP A 19 -1.05 -4.72 -6.24
C ASP A 19 0.33 -4.73 -6.91
N LYS A 20 0.55 -3.80 -7.85
CA LYS A 20 1.84 -3.68 -8.54
C LYS A 20 2.95 -3.30 -7.57
N ALA A 21 2.70 -2.31 -6.69
CA ALA A 21 3.66 -1.90 -5.69
C ALA A 21 3.94 -3.02 -4.67
N ARG A 22 2.91 -3.75 -4.23
CA ARG A 22 3.10 -4.88 -3.31
C ARG A 22 4.01 -5.97 -3.89
N LYS A 23 3.83 -6.32 -5.17
CA LYS A 23 4.70 -7.30 -5.86
C LYS A 23 6.15 -6.84 -6.03
N GLU A 24 6.37 -5.53 -6.09
CA GLU A 24 7.71 -4.94 -6.26
C GLU A 24 8.46 -4.80 -4.92
N PHE A 25 7.73 -4.49 -3.83
CA PHE A 25 8.31 -4.10 -2.55
C PHE A 25 8.20 -5.15 -1.44
N LEU A 26 7.45 -6.24 -1.64
CA LEU A 26 7.29 -7.34 -0.68
C LEU A 26 7.93 -8.63 -1.20
N SER A 27 8.28 -9.56 -0.31
CA SER A 27 8.55 -10.95 -0.71
C SER A 27 7.29 -11.58 -1.31
N ASN A 28 7.47 -12.69 -2.02
CA ASN A 28 6.35 -13.44 -2.57
C ASN A 28 5.46 -13.99 -1.46
N GLU A 29 6.06 -14.44 -0.37
CA GLU A 29 5.39 -15.00 0.81
C GLU A 29 4.52 -13.94 1.49
N ALA A 30 5.08 -12.77 1.81
CA ALA A 30 4.34 -11.69 2.44
C ALA A 30 3.25 -11.10 1.53
N TYR A 31 3.51 -11.01 0.22
CA TYR A 31 2.50 -10.59 -0.76
C TYR A 31 1.31 -11.56 -0.79
N LEU A 32 1.56 -12.87 -0.83
CA LEU A 32 0.51 -13.88 -0.85
C LEU A 32 -0.27 -13.87 0.48
N ALA A 33 0.42 -13.83 1.62
CA ALA A 33 -0.22 -13.77 2.93
C ALA A 33 -1.13 -12.54 3.08
N LEU A 34 -0.65 -11.36 2.65
CA LEU A 34 -1.44 -10.13 2.67
C LEU A 34 -2.63 -10.19 1.71
N LYS A 35 -2.44 -10.77 0.52
CA LYS A 35 -3.52 -10.91 -0.46
C LYS A 35 -4.61 -11.83 0.06
N GLU A 36 -4.25 -12.98 0.61
CA GLU A 36 -5.15 -13.96 1.19
C GLU A 36 -5.91 -13.38 2.39
N ALA A 37 -5.23 -12.65 3.29
CA ALA A 37 -5.87 -11.98 4.42
C ALA A 37 -6.97 -11.01 3.97
N ILE A 38 -6.72 -10.23 2.90
CA ILE A 38 -7.68 -9.28 2.34
C ILE A 38 -8.86 -10.02 1.66
N GLU A 39 -8.58 -11.03 0.83
CA GLU A 39 -9.60 -11.75 0.05
C GLU A 39 -10.53 -12.59 0.94
N GLU A 40 -9.96 -13.25 1.96
CA GLU A 40 -10.70 -14.12 2.88
C GLU A 40 -11.27 -13.38 4.10
N ARG A 41 -10.97 -12.09 4.26
CA ARG A 41 -11.32 -11.27 5.44
C ARG A 41 -10.87 -11.92 6.76
N LYS A 42 -9.66 -12.46 6.76
CA LYS A 42 -9.03 -13.04 7.95
C LYS A 42 -7.93 -12.13 8.49
N GLU A 43 -7.50 -12.41 9.70
CA GLU A 43 -6.36 -11.73 10.29
C GLU A 43 -5.08 -12.04 9.50
N LEU A 44 -4.23 -11.03 9.35
CA LEU A 44 -2.91 -11.19 8.79
C LEU A 44 -2.01 -11.89 9.81
N ASP A 45 -1.25 -12.88 9.36
CA ASP A 45 -0.24 -13.51 10.19
C ASP A 45 0.80 -12.47 10.63
N HIS A 46 0.92 -12.30 11.95
CA HIS A 46 1.81 -11.33 12.59
C HIS A 46 3.28 -11.49 12.19
N SER A 47 3.72 -12.68 11.78
CA SER A 47 5.09 -12.91 11.32
C SER A 47 5.46 -12.11 10.08
N TYR A 48 4.49 -11.74 9.23
CA TYR A 48 4.72 -10.91 8.04
C TYR A 48 4.54 -9.40 8.30
N ALA A 49 4.09 -9.00 9.50
CA ALA A 49 3.74 -7.61 9.77
C ALA A 49 4.95 -6.66 9.62
N ASP A 50 6.10 -7.03 10.17
CA ASP A 50 7.34 -6.23 10.10
C ASP A 50 7.87 -6.11 8.67
N GLU A 51 7.76 -7.19 7.90
CA GLU A 51 8.18 -7.20 6.50
C GLU A 51 7.28 -6.28 5.66
N ILE A 52 5.96 -6.38 5.84
CA ILE A 52 4.98 -5.55 5.14
C ILE A 52 5.18 -4.07 5.50
N ALA A 53 5.37 -3.76 6.78
CA ALA A 53 5.66 -2.41 7.24
C ALA A 53 6.94 -1.85 6.60
N THR A 54 8.00 -2.67 6.52
CA THR A 54 9.27 -2.30 5.89
C THR A 54 9.11 -2.07 4.38
N GLY A 55 8.37 -2.93 3.68
CA GLY A 55 8.08 -2.77 2.25
C GLY A 55 7.26 -1.51 1.96
N MET A 56 6.23 -1.26 2.76
CA MET A 56 5.43 -0.03 2.71
C MET A 56 6.27 1.22 2.96
N LEU A 57 7.18 1.19 3.94
CA LEU A 57 8.09 2.29 4.24
C LEU A 57 9.01 2.59 3.05
N LYS A 58 9.65 1.56 2.47
CA LYS A 58 10.53 1.73 1.30
C LYS A 58 9.79 2.33 0.11
N TRP A 59 8.57 1.85 -0.15
CA TRP A 59 7.72 2.42 -1.19
C TRP A 59 7.38 3.89 -0.90
N ALA A 60 6.97 4.21 0.33
CA ALA A 60 6.59 5.57 0.70
C ALA A 60 7.79 6.54 0.62
N LEU A 61 8.99 6.09 1.04
CA LEU A 61 10.24 6.85 0.90
C LEU A 61 10.58 7.11 -0.58
N SER A 62 10.36 6.13 -1.47
CA SER A 62 10.56 6.33 -2.92
C SER A 62 9.66 7.43 -3.51
N LYS A 63 8.55 7.74 -2.83
CA LYS A 63 7.59 8.79 -3.16
C LYS A 63 7.84 10.10 -2.39
N GLY A 64 8.89 10.17 -1.57
CA GLY A 64 9.23 11.35 -0.77
C GLY A 64 8.39 11.54 0.50
N ALA A 65 7.66 10.52 0.95
CA ALA A 65 6.94 10.59 2.22
C ALA A 65 7.92 10.62 3.40
N THR A 66 7.63 11.46 4.41
CA THR A 66 8.50 11.66 5.59
C THR A 66 7.82 11.29 6.91
N HIS A 67 6.50 11.08 6.88
CA HIS A 67 5.69 10.79 8.06
C HIS A 67 4.70 9.67 7.72
N TYR A 68 4.26 8.95 8.75
CA TYR A 68 3.12 8.04 8.67
C TYR A 68 2.07 8.45 9.69
N THR A 69 0.83 8.03 9.45
CA THR A 69 -0.26 8.21 10.41
C THR A 69 -1.23 7.05 10.30
N HIS A 70 -1.88 6.69 11.41
CA HIS A 70 -3.05 5.82 11.36
C HIS A 70 -4.24 6.66 10.91
N TRP A 71 -4.67 6.46 9.66
CA TRP A 71 -5.86 7.14 9.12
C TRP A 71 -7.10 6.31 9.41
N PHE A 72 -8.01 6.84 10.23
CA PHE A 72 -9.28 6.21 10.56
C PHE A 72 -10.33 7.29 10.83
N GLN A 73 -11.61 6.94 10.66
CA GLN A 73 -12.73 7.80 11.02
C GLN A 73 -13.24 7.41 12.41
N PRO A 74 -13.04 8.23 13.46
CA PRO A 74 -13.57 7.93 14.78
C PRO A 74 -15.09 8.08 14.80
N MET A 75 -15.79 7.23 15.55
CA MET A 75 -17.24 7.35 15.77
C MET A 75 -17.60 8.32 16.90
N THR A 76 -16.60 8.86 17.60
CA THR A 76 -16.77 9.89 18.63
C THR A 76 -15.89 11.07 18.27
N GLY A 77 -16.54 12.22 18.05
CA GLY A 77 -15.91 13.52 17.87
C GLY A 77 -16.02 14.36 19.14
#